data_AF-A0A822BK47-F1
#
_entry.id   AF-A0A822BK47-F1
#
_cell.length_a   1.000
_cell.length_b   1.000
_cell.length_c   1.000
_cell.angle_alpha   90.00
_cell.angle_beta   90.00
_cell.angle_gamma   90.00
#
_symmetry.space_group_name_H-M   'P 1'
#
loop_
_entity.id
_entity.type
_entity.pdbx_description
1 polymer ?
#
loop_
_entity_poly.entity_id
_entity_poly.type
_entity_poly.pdbx_seq_one_letter_code
_entity_poly.pdbx_strand_id
1 'polypeptide(L)'
;VNPNDQYILNDYSEEDTESQLACREGLELLCISIALVPLSVEQLLKENFFEYFLIDLILYCHYPSIRHTASEQILILTTHCSQGQTEHLLKYLIDKQFQIFNKYSEYLKIYSSYSSDFFFLLCRLLTFAYQNHIIPLNIEQQLHDEILWLKNIQLPIDDHLLRGHLNLARDLLQFQTSEHKRFYGIDQLLIQQIIEQFLFPASTLLYQFRSIKQQNNLLKQTNENDDDNELKEPSTPICQTSITISAAFDLLVILGTYCIDNLKLIDKYITDLFYSGKKKAEGNFIQIN
;
A
#
# COMPACT_ATOMS: atom_id res chain seq x y z
N VAL A 1 8.97 -22.39 12.37
CA VAL A 1 9.31 -23.31 11.27
C VAL A 1 10.83 -23.37 11.19
N ASN A 2 11.39 -24.56 10.92
CA ASN A 2 12.80 -24.91 11.09
C ASN A 2 13.68 -24.10 10.11
N PRO A 3 14.91 -23.65 10.47
CA PRO A 3 15.75 -22.80 9.60
C PRO A 3 16.30 -23.48 8.33
N ASN A 4 15.90 -24.72 8.05
CA ASN A 4 16.41 -25.52 6.95
C ASN A 4 15.52 -25.52 5.69
N ASP A 5 14.40 -24.78 5.68
CA ASP A 5 13.48 -24.75 4.53
C ASP A 5 13.92 -23.75 3.43
N GLN A 6 15.10 -23.15 3.53
CA GLN A 6 15.66 -22.25 2.51
C GLN A 6 16.36 -22.94 1.33
N TYR A 7 16.34 -24.28 1.25
CA TYR A 7 16.99 -25.05 0.18
C TYR A 7 16.03 -26.00 -0.56
N ILE A 8 14.85 -25.53 -0.96
CA ILE A 8 14.06 -26.18 -2.02
C ILE A 8 13.89 -25.19 -3.17
N LEU A 9 15.01 -24.92 -3.84
CA LEU A 9 15.00 -24.30 -5.16
C LEU A 9 15.63 -25.28 -6.14
N ASN A 10 14.77 -25.76 -7.04
CA ASN A 10 15.04 -26.44 -8.31
C ASN A 10 15.34 -27.95 -8.24
N ASP A 11 14.26 -28.73 -8.15
CA ASP A 11 14.08 -29.90 -9.00
C ASP A 11 12.57 -30.08 -9.26
N TYR A 12 12.01 -29.30 -10.21
CA TYR A 12 10.62 -29.50 -10.63
C TYR A 12 10.59 -30.67 -11.61
N SER A 13 10.01 -31.79 -11.19
CA SER A 13 9.82 -32.95 -12.07
C SER A 13 8.79 -32.64 -13.16
N GLU A 14 8.84 -33.33 -14.30
CA GLU A 14 7.80 -33.18 -15.35
C GLU A 14 6.38 -33.50 -14.80
N GLU A 15 6.28 -34.38 -13.81
CA GLU A 15 5.04 -34.71 -13.09
C GLU A 15 4.50 -33.51 -12.27
N ASP A 16 5.38 -32.68 -11.71
CA ASP A 16 4.97 -31.45 -11.01
C ASP A 16 4.40 -30.40 -11.97
N THR A 17 4.89 -30.36 -13.21
CA THR A 17 4.34 -29.45 -14.23
C THR A 17 2.98 -29.88 -14.74
N GLU A 18 2.74 -31.17 -14.97
CA GLU A 18 1.43 -31.68 -15.38
C GLU A 18 0.39 -31.49 -14.26
N SER A 19 0.78 -31.76 -13.01
CA SER A 19 -0.08 -31.53 -11.85
C SER A 19 -0.46 -30.05 -11.66
N GLN A 20 0.50 -29.13 -11.85
CA GLN A 20 0.23 -27.70 -11.82
C GLN A 20 -0.72 -27.26 -12.94
N LEU A 21 -0.56 -27.80 -14.15
CA LEU A 21 -1.47 -27.52 -15.27
C LEU A 21 -2.89 -28.00 -14.97
N ALA A 22 -3.06 -29.23 -14.49
CA ALA A 22 -4.36 -29.77 -14.11
C ALA A 22 -5.04 -28.91 -13.03
N CYS A 23 -4.29 -28.43 -12.02
CA CYS A 23 -4.81 -27.52 -11.01
C CYS A 23 -5.28 -26.19 -11.62
N ARG A 24 -4.51 -25.61 -12.54
CA ARG A 24 -4.87 -24.34 -13.20
C ARG A 24 -6.11 -24.48 -14.07
N GLU A 25 -6.19 -25.52 -14.89
CA GLU A 25 -7.36 -25.83 -15.70
C GLU A 25 -8.59 -26.11 -14.82
N GLY A 26 -8.42 -26.80 -13.69
CA GLY A 26 -9.48 -27.02 -12.72
C GLY A 26 -10.04 -25.72 -12.12
N LEU A 27 -9.18 -24.73 -11.84
CA LEU A 27 -9.59 -23.42 -11.34
C LEU A 27 -10.36 -22.61 -12.39
N GLU A 28 -9.90 -22.64 -13.64
CA GLU A 28 -10.58 -22.02 -14.77
C GLU A 28 -11.96 -22.64 -14.99
N LEU A 29 -12.03 -23.97 -15.01
CA LEU A 29 -13.29 -24.70 -15.17
C LEU A 29 -14.25 -24.42 -14.02
N LEU A 30 -13.77 -24.36 -12.78
CA LEU A 30 -14.57 -23.99 -11.61
C LEU A 30 -15.17 -22.59 -11.79
N CYS A 31 -14.36 -21.60 -12.17
CA CYS A 31 -14.83 -20.22 -12.30
C CYS A 31 -15.82 -20.05 -13.46
N ILE A 32 -15.58 -20.71 -14.60
CA ILE A 32 -16.54 -20.76 -15.71
C ILE A 32 -17.85 -21.40 -15.26
N SER A 33 -17.77 -22.52 -14.51
CA SER A 33 -18.96 -23.24 -14.02
C SER A 33 -19.80 -22.37 -13.08
N ILE A 34 -19.16 -21.62 -12.17
CA ILE A 34 -19.87 -20.69 -11.28
C ILE A 34 -20.46 -19.52 -12.08
N ALA A 35 -19.72 -18.97 -13.04
CA ALA A 35 -20.20 -17.85 -13.87
C ALA A 35 -21.41 -18.23 -14.74
N LEU A 36 -21.47 -19.47 -15.26
CA LEU A 36 -22.57 -19.97 -16.08
C LEU A 36 -23.83 -20.32 -15.27
N VAL A 37 -23.70 -20.55 -13.95
CA VAL A 37 -24.81 -20.99 -13.09
C VAL A 37 -24.98 -20.01 -11.91
N PRO A 38 -25.84 -18.99 -12.02
CA PRO A 38 -25.97 -17.93 -11.00
C PRO A 38 -26.32 -18.44 -9.59
N LEU A 39 -27.11 -19.52 -9.49
CA LEU A 39 -27.46 -20.15 -8.20
C LEU A 39 -26.24 -20.72 -7.47
N SER A 40 -25.17 -21.07 -8.20
CA SER A 40 -23.93 -21.59 -7.61
C SER A 40 -23.21 -20.53 -6.79
N VAL A 41 -23.32 -19.24 -7.14
CA VAL A 41 -22.75 -18.14 -6.34
C VAL A 41 -23.44 -18.07 -4.98
N GLU A 42 -24.78 -18.12 -4.96
CA GLU A 42 -25.54 -18.08 -3.70
C GLU A 42 -25.26 -19.28 -2.79
N GLN A 43 -24.98 -20.44 -3.37
CA GLN A 43 -24.56 -21.63 -2.63
C GLN A 43 -23.12 -21.46 -2.11
N LEU A 44 -22.19 -21.02 -2.96
CA LEU A 44 -20.80 -20.79 -2.61
C LEU A 44 -20.66 -19.83 -1.42
N LEU A 45 -21.47 -18.76 -1.39
CA LEU A 45 -21.48 -17.77 -0.32
C LEU A 45 -21.95 -18.33 1.04
N LYS A 46 -22.61 -19.50 1.06
CA LYS A 46 -23.07 -20.19 2.27
C LYS A 46 -22.11 -21.29 2.72
N GLU A 47 -21.14 -21.67 1.87
CA GLU A 47 -20.22 -22.77 2.14
C GLU A 47 -19.06 -22.31 3.03
N ASN A 48 -18.95 -22.93 4.21
CA ASN A 48 -17.87 -22.64 5.16
C ASN A 48 -16.49 -23.04 4.61
N PHE A 49 -16.44 -24.02 3.70
CA PHE A 49 -15.20 -24.50 3.12
C PHE A 49 -14.58 -23.53 2.10
N PHE A 50 -15.36 -22.61 1.55
CA PHE A 50 -14.84 -21.66 0.56
C PHE A 50 -13.82 -20.69 1.17
N GLU A 51 -13.97 -20.34 2.46
CA GLU A 51 -12.98 -19.55 3.19
C GLU A 51 -11.63 -20.28 3.29
N TYR A 52 -11.64 -21.55 3.68
CA TYR A 52 -10.42 -22.37 3.74
C TYR A 52 -9.78 -22.51 2.37
N PHE A 53 -10.59 -22.74 1.33
CA PHE A 53 -10.12 -22.80 -0.05
C PHE A 53 -9.40 -21.51 -0.47
N LEU A 54 -9.96 -20.34 -0.18
CA LEU A 54 -9.32 -19.05 -0.48
C LEU A 54 -8.01 -18.86 0.29
N ILE A 55 -7.96 -19.21 1.58
CA ILE A 55 -6.76 -19.12 2.40
C ILE A 55 -5.66 -20.05 1.86
N ASP A 56 -6.00 -21.31 1.63
CA ASP A 56 -5.05 -22.33 1.16
C ASP A 56 -4.45 -21.93 -0.17
N LEU A 57 -5.29 -21.37 -1.04
CA LEU A 57 -4.87 -21.04 -2.39
C LEU A 57 -4.13 -19.70 -2.48
N ILE A 58 -4.53 -18.67 -1.72
CA ILE A 58 -3.90 -17.33 -1.82
C ILE A 58 -2.68 -17.21 -0.89
N LEU A 59 -2.73 -17.81 0.30
CA LEU A 59 -1.67 -17.67 1.31
C LEU A 59 -0.74 -18.87 1.42
N TYR A 60 -1.28 -20.10 1.45
CA TYR A 60 -0.46 -21.30 1.71
C TYR A 60 0.11 -21.94 0.44
N CYS A 61 -0.49 -21.71 -0.73
CA CYS A 61 -0.03 -22.32 -1.97
C CYS A 61 1.37 -21.84 -2.34
N HIS A 62 2.33 -22.75 -2.41
CA HIS A 62 3.73 -22.41 -2.71
C HIS A 62 3.97 -22.09 -4.20
N TYR A 63 3.10 -22.56 -5.10
CA TYR A 63 3.27 -22.42 -6.56
C TYR A 63 2.72 -21.08 -7.06
N PRO A 64 3.57 -20.14 -7.53
CA PRO A 64 3.11 -18.83 -8.00
C PRO A 64 2.16 -18.93 -9.20
N SER A 65 2.39 -19.90 -10.09
CA SER A 65 1.54 -20.16 -11.26
C SER A 65 0.07 -20.41 -10.87
N ILE A 66 -0.16 -21.18 -9.81
CA ILE A 66 -1.49 -21.49 -9.28
C ILE A 66 -2.08 -20.25 -8.60
N ARG A 67 -1.33 -19.56 -7.75
CA ARG A 67 -1.79 -18.33 -7.07
C ARG A 67 -2.21 -17.23 -8.05
N HIS A 68 -1.39 -17.00 -9.09
CA HIS A 68 -1.70 -16.02 -10.14
C HIS A 68 -2.97 -16.42 -10.89
N THR A 69 -3.04 -17.68 -11.36
CA THR A 69 -4.21 -18.18 -12.09
C THR A 69 -5.47 -17.98 -11.25
N ALA A 70 -5.44 -18.36 -9.97
CA ALA A 70 -6.59 -18.22 -9.13
C ALA A 70 -6.98 -16.75 -8.84
N SER A 71 -5.99 -15.87 -8.66
CA SER A 71 -6.25 -14.43 -8.51
C SER A 71 -6.93 -13.85 -9.75
N GLU A 72 -6.49 -14.27 -10.95
CA GLU A 72 -7.14 -13.91 -12.21
C GLU A 72 -8.55 -14.49 -12.30
N GLN A 73 -8.73 -15.75 -11.95
CA GLN A 73 -10.02 -16.42 -12.03
C GLN A 73 -11.05 -15.84 -11.04
N ILE A 74 -10.63 -15.52 -9.81
CA ILE A 74 -11.47 -14.82 -8.82
C ILE A 74 -11.89 -13.46 -9.37
N LEU A 75 -10.97 -12.72 -10.00
CA LEU A 75 -11.31 -11.43 -10.59
C LEU A 75 -12.30 -11.58 -11.75
N ILE A 76 -12.05 -12.50 -12.68
CA ILE A 76 -12.97 -12.81 -13.80
C ILE A 76 -14.35 -13.15 -13.27
N LEU A 77 -14.42 -13.98 -12.22
CA LEU A 77 -15.68 -14.35 -11.58
C LEU A 77 -16.41 -13.10 -11.06
N THR A 78 -15.70 -12.17 -10.41
CA THR A 78 -16.31 -10.91 -9.95
C THR A 78 -16.71 -9.96 -11.08
N THR A 79 -16.09 -10.01 -12.25
CA THR A 79 -16.43 -9.09 -13.36
C THR A 79 -17.50 -9.62 -14.30
N HIS A 80 -17.69 -10.95 -14.38
CA HIS A 80 -18.55 -11.60 -15.38
C HIS A 80 -19.85 -12.21 -14.83
N CYS A 81 -20.09 -12.16 -13.51
CA CYS A 81 -21.38 -12.56 -12.95
C CYS A 81 -22.52 -11.59 -13.35
N SER A 82 -23.77 -12.04 -13.22
CA SER A 82 -24.95 -11.19 -13.40
C SER A 82 -24.93 -10.02 -12.39
N GLN A 83 -25.33 -8.81 -12.81
CA GLN A 83 -25.13 -7.55 -12.07
C GLN A 83 -25.46 -7.61 -10.56
N GLY A 84 -26.57 -8.24 -10.14
CA GLY A 84 -26.91 -8.36 -8.71
C GLY A 84 -26.00 -9.30 -7.92
N GLN A 85 -25.59 -10.43 -8.51
CA GLN A 85 -24.71 -11.41 -7.87
C GLN A 85 -23.26 -10.90 -7.77
N THR A 86 -22.83 -10.09 -8.74
CA THR A 86 -21.50 -9.46 -8.74
C THR A 86 -21.27 -8.63 -7.48
N GLU A 87 -22.24 -7.82 -7.07
CA GLU A 87 -22.11 -6.99 -5.88
C GLU A 87 -21.96 -7.83 -4.61
N HIS A 88 -22.81 -8.85 -4.44
CA HIS A 88 -22.77 -9.74 -3.29
C HIS A 88 -21.46 -10.53 -3.20
N LEU A 89 -21.03 -11.11 -4.32
CA LEU A 89 -19.78 -11.87 -4.39
C LEU A 89 -18.57 -10.98 -4.12
N LEU A 90 -18.51 -9.79 -4.71
CA LEU A 90 -17.42 -8.85 -4.52
C LEU A 90 -17.31 -8.40 -3.06
N LYS A 91 -18.44 -8.02 -2.44
CA LYS A 91 -18.49 -7.64 -1.02
C LYS A 91 -18.02 -8.79 -0.12
N TYR A 92 -18.49 -10.00 -0.39
CA TYR A 92 -18.09 -11.19 0.36
C TYR A 92 -16.58 -11.46 0.24
N LEU A 93 -16.03 -11.44 -0.97
CA LEU A 93 -14.61 -11.70 -1.19
C LEU A 93 -13.71 -10.65 -0.51
N ILE A 94 -14.09 -9.36 -0.57
CA ILE A 94 -13.37 -8.29 0.12
C ILE A 94 -13.44 -8.48 1.64
N ASP A 95 -14.63 -8.74 2.19
CA ASP A 95 -14.81 -8.96 3.63
C ASP A 95 -14.02 -10.18 4.12
N LYS A 96 -14.03 -11.28 3.35
CA LYS A 96 -13.19 -12.45 3.65
C LYS A 96 -11.70 -12.14 3.58
N GLN A 97 -11.25 -11.38 2.60
CA GLN A 97 -9.84 -10.98 2.54
C GLN A 97 -9.46 -10.07 3.72
N PHE A 98 -10.32 -9.16 4.17
CA PHE A 98 -10.08 -8.40 5.40
C PHE A 98 -10.03 -9.29 6.65
N GLN A 99 -10.94 -10.26 6.77
CA GLN A 99 -10.91 -11.22 7.89
C GLN A 99 -9.60 -12.02 7.90
N ILE A 100 -9.17 -12.50 6.72
CA ILE A 100 -7.91 -13.22 6.55
C ILE A 100 -6.73 -12.32 6.92
N PHE A 101 -6.71 -11.10 6.39
CA PHE A 101 -5.66 -10.11 6.65
C PHE A 101 -5.51 -9.82 8.15
N ASN A 102 -6.62 -9.54 8.84
CA ASN A 102 -6.62 -9.23 10.27
C ASN A 102 -6.22 -10.44 11.14
N LYS A 103 -6.72 -11.63 10.81
CA LYS A 103 -6.50 -12.86 11.60
C LYS A 103 -5.11 -13.46 11.38
N TYR A 104 -4.56 -13.34 10.18
CA TYR A 104 -3.30 -13.96 9.78
C TYR A 104 -2.19 -12.93 9.47
N SER A 105 -2.29 -11.72 10.04
CA SER A 105 -1.31 -10.64 9.86
C SER A 105 0.13 -11.06 10.19
N GLU A 106 0.33 -11.85 11.24
CA GLU A 106 1.65 -12.40 11.59
C GLU A 106 2.17 -13.42 10.56
N TYR A 107 1.28 -14.18 9.91
CA TYR A 107 1.67 -15.09 8.84
C TYR A 107 2.05 -14.35 7.56
N LEU A 108 1.36 -13.25 7.24
CA LEU A 108 1.73 -12.39 6.11
C LEU A 108 3.14 -11.81 6.27
N LYS A 109 3.58 -11.54 7.51
CA LYS A 109 4.97 -11.16 7.80
C LYS A 109 5.97 -12.28 7.54
N ILE A 110 5.63 -13.52 7.91
CA ILE A 110 6.48 -14.71 7.70
C ILE A 110 6.60 -15.03 6.21
N TYR A 111 5.52 -14.82 5.44
CA TYR A 111 5.42 -15.10 4.02
C TYR A 111 5.46 -13.81 3.18
N SER A 112 6.27 -12.83 3.57
CA SER A 112 6.32 -11.49 2.94
C SER A 112 6.53 -11.56 1.42
N SER A 113 7.36 -12.47 0.93
CA SER A 113 7.62 -12.67 -0.50
C SER A 113 6.41 -13.17 -1.30
N TYR A 114 5.47 -13.87 -0.65
CA TYR A 114 4.25 -14.39 -1.28
C TYR A 114 3.04 -13.47 -1.04
N SER A 115 3.13 -12.59 -0.05
CA SER A 115 2.06 -11.67 0.32
C SER A 115 1.70 -10.69 -0.82
N SER A 116 2.60 -10.48 -1.80
CA SER A 116 2.34 -9.60 -2.94
C SER A 116 1.09 -10.00 -3.73
N ASP A 117 0.87 -11.30 -3.93
CA ASP A 117 -0.26 -11.81 -4.70
C ASP A 117 -1.59 -11.58 -3.96
N PHE A 118 -1.57 -11.75 -2.63
CA PHE A 118 -2.69 -11.44 -1.75
C PHE A 118 -3.08 -9.97 -1.84
N PHE A 119 -2.13 -9.06 -1.62
CA PHE A 119 -2.39 -7.62 -1.71
C PHE A 119 -2.81 -7.21 -3.12
N PHE A 120 -2.22 -7.80 -4.16
CA PHE A 120 -2.57 -7.52 -5.54
C PHE A 120 -4.03 -7.86 -5.83
N LEU A 121 -4.50 -9.04 -5.42
CA LEU A 121 -5.91 -9.41 -5.56
C LEU A 121 -6.82 -8.46 -4.79
N LEU A 122 -6.52 -8.19 -3.51
CA LEU A 122 -7.32 -7.30 -2.66
C LEU A 122 -7.45 -5.89 -3.26
N CYS A 123 -6.32 -5.30 -3.67
CA CYS A 123 -6.27 -3.98 -4.30
C CYS A 123 -7.08 -3.94 -5.61
N ARG A 124 -7.02 -5.00 -6.43
CA ARG A 124 -7.82 -5.07 -7.67
C ARG A 124 -9.31 -5.19 -7.39
N LEU A 125 -9.72 -5.98 -6.40
CA LEU A 125 -11.12 -6.07 -5.99
C LEU A 125 -11.64 -4.73 -5.44
N LEU A 126 -10.85 -4.04 -4.63
CA LEU A 126 -11.18 -2.70 -4.11
C LEU A 126 -11.30 -1.68 -5.25
N THR A 127 -10.35 -1.67 -6.18
CA THR A 127 -10.41 -0.79 -7.35
C THR A 127 -11.65 -1.05 -8.19
N PHE A 128 -12.00 -2.33 -8.41
CA PHE A 128 -13.21 -2.70 -9.14
C PHE A 128 -14.48 -2.29 -8.38
N ALA A 129 -14.52 -2.46 -7.05
CA ALA A 129 -15.62 -2.02 -6.22
C ALA A 129 -15.83 -0.50 -6.31
N TYR A 130 -14.74 0.27 -6.23
CA TYR A 130 -14.77 1.73 -6.36
C TYR A 130 -15.30 2.18 -7.72
N GLN A 131 -14.81 1.59 -8.81
CA GLN A 131 -15.24 1.92 -10.18
C GLN A 131 -16.72 1.65 -10.44
N ASN A 132 -17.29 0.63 -9.79
CA ASN A 132 -18.71 0.27 -9.91
C ASN A 132 -19.57 0.89 -8.80
N HIS A 133 -19.03 1.81 -7.99
CA HIS A 133 -19.73 2.46 -6.87
C HIS A 133 -20.27 1.47 -5.81
N ILE A 134 -19.61 0.33 -5.64
CA ILE A 134 -19.92 -0.66 -4.62
C ILE A 134 -19.07 -0.35 -3.39
N ILE A 135 -19.73 -0.17 -2.23
CA ILE A 135 -19.05 0.12 -0.96
C ILE A 135 -18.98 -1.16 -0.13
N PRO A 136 -17.78 -1.75 0.08
CA PRO A 136 -17.61 -2.89 0.98
C PRO A 136 -17.82 -2.51 2.45
N LEU A 137 -18.04 -3.52 3.28
CA LEU A 137 -18.12 -3.34 4.73
C LEU A 137 -16.72 -3.07 5.32
N ASN A 138 -16.66 -2.37 6.45
CA ASN A 138 -15.44 -2.15 7.25
C ASN A 138 -14.33 -1.30 6.61
N ILE A 139 -14.58 -0.61 5.48
CA ILE A 139 -13.56 0.21 4.80
C ILE A 139 -12.92 1.25 5.73
N GLU A 140 -13.72 1.96 6.53
CA GLU A 140 -13.21 2.99 7.44
C GLU A 140 -12.34 2.41 8.56
N GLN A 141 -12.78 1.29 9.14
CA GLN A 141 -12.01 0.61 10.18
C GLN A 141 -10.69 0.09 9.62
N GLN A 142 -10.73 -0.59 8.46
CA GLN A 142 -9.53 -1.09 7.80
C GLN A 142 -8.57 0.04 7.43
N LEU A 143 -9.08 1.18 6.95
CA LEU A 143 -8.24 2.34 6.68
C LEU A 143 -7.56 2.88 7.95
N HIS A 144 -8.31 2.94 9.04
CA HIS A 144 -7.76 3.38 10.32
C HIS A 144 -6.64 2.44 10.81
N ASP A 145 -6.87 1.13 10.74
CA ASP A 145 -5.91 0.11 11.13
C ASP A 145 -4.65 0.16 10.25
N GLU A 146 -4.80 0.33 8.93
CA GLU A 146 -3.68 0.48 8.00
C GLU A 146 -2.84 1.73 8.27
N ILE A 147 -3.49 2.86 8.56
CA ILE A 147 -2.76 4.10 8.88
C ILE A 147 -2.04 3.97 10.21
N LEU A 148 -2.64 3.30 11.20
CA LEU A 148 -1.96 2.98 12.46
C LEU A 148 -0.77 2.04 12.25
N TRP A 149 -0.89 1.08 11.34
CA TRP A 149 0.20 0.19 10.98
C TRP A 149 1.36 0.96 10.33
N LEU A 150 1.08 1.84 9.35
CA LEU A 150 2.08 2.70 8.70
C LEU A 150 2.76 3.65 9.69
N LYS A 151 2.04 4.10 10.72
CA LYS A 151 2.60 4.92 11.81
C LYS A 151 3.57 4.17 12.71
N ASN A 152 3.29 2.91 13.00
CA ASN A 152 4.02 2.12 13.98
C ASN A 152 4.96 1.10 13.34
N ILE A 153 5.39 1.34 12.09
CA ILE A 153 6.24 0.42 11.35
C ILE A 153 7.60 0.27 12.05
N GLN A 154 8.03 -0.98 12.21
CA GLN A 154 9.34 -1.32 12.78
C GLN A 154 10.25 -1.86 11.68
N LEU A 155 11.44 -1.29 11.56
CA LEU A 155 12.47 -1.73 10.62
C LEU A 155 13.33 -2.85 11.26
N PRO A 156 13.83 -3.83 10.48
CA PRO A 156 13.71 -3.98 9.03
C PRO A 156 12.36 -4.58 8.59
N ILE A 157 11.90 -4.17 7.40
CA ILE A 157 10.69 -4.72 6.76
C ILE A 157 10.96 -5.13 5.33
N ASP A 158 10.27 -6.18 4.87
CA ASP A 158 10.28 -6.62 3.48
C ASP A 158 9.57 -5.60 2.56
N ASP A 159 10.19 -5.30 1.41
CA ASP A 159 9.68 -4.33 0.44
C ASP A 159 8.33 -4.72 -0.17
N HIS A 160 8.07 -6.02 -0.38
CA HIS A 160 6.80 -6.49 -0.94
C HIS A 160 5.65 -6.30 0.04
N LEU A 161 5.91 -6.58 1.32
CA LEU A 161 4.95 -6.35 2.39
C LEU A 161 4.65 -4.86 2.55
N LEU A 162 5.69 -4.02 2.64
CA LEU A 162 5.54 -2.56 2.73
C LEU A 162 4.76 -2.00 1.54
N ARG A 163 5.07 -2.45 0.32
CA ARG A 163 4.33 -2.05 -0.88
C ARG A 163 2.87 -2.47 -0.83
N GLY A 164 2.58 -3.66 -0.31
CA GLY A 164 1.22 -4.15 -0.10
C GLY A 164 0.39 -3.20 0.77
N HIS A 165 0.90 -2.87 1.96
CA HIS A 165 0.24 -1.94 2.89
C HIS A 165 0.07 -0.53 2.31
N LEU A 166 1.08 0.01 1.62
CA LEU A 166 0.98 1.33 0.96
C LEU A 166 -0.12 1.34 -0.11
N ASN A 167 -0.20 0.30 -0.94
CA ASN A 167 -1.24 0.17 -1.96
C ASN A 167 -2.63 -0.04 -1.34
N LEU A 168 -2.73 -0.81 -0.26
CA LEU A 168 -3.99 -1.03 0.45
C LEU A 168 -4.51 0.28 1.04
N ALA A 169 -3.67 1.04 1.74
CA ALA A 169 -4.02 2.36 2.26
C ALA A 169 -4.46 3.31 1.13
N ARG A 170 -3.74 3.27 0.00
CA ARG A 170 -4.08 4.08 -1.19
C ARG A 170 -5.49 3.74 -1.71
N ASP A 171 -5.80 2.46 -1.86
CA ASP A 171 -7.07 2.02 -2.44
C ASP A 171 -8.25 2.22 -1.47
N LEU A 172 -8.02 2.05 -0.16
CA LEU A 172 -9.01 2.37 0.88
C LEU A 172 -9.32 3.89 0.93
N LEU A 173 -8.33 4.75 0.71
CA LEU A 173 -8.52 6.20 0.64
C LEU A 173 -9.36 6.64 -0.58
N GLN A 174 -9.47 5.82 -1.63
CA GLN A 174 -10.32 6.15 -2.77
C GLN A 174 -11.81 6.26 -2.37
N PHE A 175 -12.24 5.49 -1.38
CA PHE A 175 -13.61 5.48 -0.88
C PHE A 175 -13.94 6.66 0.07
N GLN A 176 -12.94 7.45 0.47
CA GLN A 176 -13.10 8.48 1.49
C GLN A 176 -13.50 9.83 0.89
N THR A 177 -14.28 10.59 1.66
CA THR A 177 -14.61 11.99 1.33
C THR A 177 -13.39 12.90 1.44
N SER A 178 -13.47 14.09 0.87
CA SER A 178 -12.42 15.11 0.98
C SER A 178 -12.11 15.50 2.43
N GLU A 179 -13.12 15.47 3.31
CA GLU A 179 -12.97 15.79 4.74
C GLU A 179 -12.20 14.68 5.47
N HIS A 180 -12.54 13.41 5.25
CA HIS A 180 -11.79 12.30 5.84
C HIS A 180 -10.35 12.24 5.31
N LYS A 181 -10.13 12.50 4.02
CA LYS A 181 -8.77 12.65 3.48
C LYS A 181 -7.99 13.77 4.15
N ARG A 182 -8.64 14.91 4.43
CA ARG A 182 -8.03 16.04 5.17
C ARG A 182 -7.66 15.63 6.60
N PHE A 183 -8.55 14.91 7.28
CA PHE A 183 -8.29 14.36 8.62
C PHE A 183 -7.07 13.44 8.63
N TYR A 184 -6.99 12.47 7.71
CA TYR A 184 -5.84 11.57 7.65
C TYR A 184 -4.56 12.27 7.20
N GLY A 185 -4.64 13.18 6.23
CA GLY A 185 -3.48 13.90 5.70
C GLY A 185 -2.87 14.88 6.69
N ILE A 186 -3.70 15.76 7.26
CA ILE A 186 -3.28 16.89 8.12
C ILE A 186 -3.38 16.53 9.60
N ASP A 187 -4.56 16.16 10.09
CA ASP A 187 -4.76 15.98 11.53
C ASP A 187 -4.03 14.74 12.07
N GLN A 188 -3.97 13.68 11.26
CA GLN A 188 -3.18 12.48 11.55
C GLN A 188 -1.73 12.57 11.04
N LEU A 189 -1.32 13.67 10.42
CA LEU A 189 0.05 13.93 9.96
C LEU A 189 0.61 12.87 8.97
N LEU A 190 -0.26 12.15 8.24
CA LEU A 190 0.20 11.10 7.32
C LEU A 190 1.05 11.65 6.18
N ILE A 191 0.71 12.83 5.65
CA ILE A 191 1.49 13.48 4.57
C ILE A 191 2.90 13.80 5.06
N GLN A 192 2.98 14.37 6.25
CA GLN A 192 4.27 14.67 6.89
C GLN A 192 5.07 13.38 7.08
N GLN A 193 4.45 12.33 7.61
CA GLN A 193 5.13 11.07 7.85
C GLN A 193 5.69 10.44 6.56
N ILE A 194 4.90 10.40 5.48
CA ILE A 194 5.35 9.82 4.20
C ILE A 194 6.53 10.62 3.64
N ILE A 195 6.46 11.95 3.67
CA ILE A 195 7.54 12.80 3.13
C ILE A 195 8.80 12.71 4.00
N GLU A 196 8.65 12.82 5.32
CA GLU A 196 9.78 12.96 6.25
C GLU A 196 10.42 11.62 6.62
N GLN A 197 9.66 10.53 6.70
CA GLN A 197 10.17 9.23 7.15
C GLN A 197 10.28 8.20 6.02
N PHE A 198 9.35 8.20 5.06
CA PHE A 198 9.32 7.19 4.00
C PHE A 198 10.19 7.58 2.81
N LEU A 199 10.08 8.83 2.34
CA LEU A 199 10.72 9.28 1.09
C LEU A 199 12.01 10.07 1.30
N PHE A 200 11.97 11.13 2.13
CA PHE A 200 13.04 12.14 2.18
C PHE A 200 13.55 12.50 3.60
N PRO A 201 13.97 11.54 4.45
CA PRO A 201 14.49 11.88 5.78
C PRO A 201 15.73 12.79 5.75
N ALA A 202 16.67 12.50 4.86
CA ALA A 202 17.89 13.29 4.74
C ALA A 202 17.61 14.74 4.29
N SER A 203 16.74 14.92 3.31
CA SER A 203 16.33 16.26 2.85
C SER A 203 15.58 17.02 3.93
N THR A 204 14.76 16.32 4.72
CA THR A 204 14.02 16.90 5.85
C THR A 204 14.97 17.39 6.94
N LEU A 205 15.96 16.58 7.34
CA LEU A 205 16.97 16.98 8.32
C LEU A 205 17.76 18.20 7.83
N LEU A 206 18.17 18.22 6.56
CA LEU A 206 18.85 19.36 5.95
C LEU A 206 17.99 20.62 5.94
N TYR A 207 16.69 20.51 5.64
CA TYR A 207 15.76 21.63 5.70
C TYR A 207 15.62 22.18 7.12
N GLN A 208 15.41 21.32 8.11
CA GLN A 208 15.34 21.71 9.52
C GLN A 208 16.62 22.44 9.95
N PHE A 209 17.79 21.91 9.60
CA PHE A 209 19.06 22.57 9.88
C PHE A 209 19.19 23.95 9.23
N ARG A 210 18.79 24.09 7.95
CA ARG A 210 18.79 25.39 7.26
C ARG A 210 17.83 26.38 7.93
N SER A 211 16.65 25.92 8.33
CA SER A 211 15.64 26.75 9.00
C SER A 211 16.13 27.26 10.35
N ILE A 212 16.75 26.40 11.16
CA ILE A 212 17.36 26.75 12.46
C ILE A 212 18.52 27.74 12.24
N LYS A 213 19.39 27.52 11.24
CA LYS A 213 20.45 28.47 10.90
C LYS A 213 19.91 29.83 10.47
N GLN A 214 18.80 29.88 9.73
CA GLN A 214 18.18 31.15 9.35
C GLN A 214 17.56 31.87 10.56
N GLN A 215 16.87 31.14 11.44
CA GLN A 215 16.34 31.69 12.69
C GLN A 215 17.45 32.17 13.63
N ASN A 216 18.53 31.40 13.75
CA ASN A 216 19.68 31.79 14.56
C ASN A 216 20.46 32.94 13.91
N ASN A 217 20.53 33.05 12.59
CA ASN A 217 21.10 34.24 11.93
C ASN A 217 20.22 35.49 12.06
N LEU A 218 18.92 35.35 12.35
CA LEU A 218 18.05 36.46 12.75
C LEU A 218 18.25 36.85 14.22
N LEU A 219 18.73 35.92 15.07
CA LEU A 219 19.01 36.13 16.50
C LEU A 219 20.49 36.46 16.80
N LYS A 220 21.42 36.16 15.90
CA LYS A 220 22.87 36.46 15.97
C LYS A 220 23.19 37.92 15.60
N GLN A 221 22.43 38.87 16.15
CA GLN A 221 23.00 40.15 16.60
C GLN A 221 23.52 40.06 18.04
N THR A 222 23.27 38.96 18.76
CA THR A 222 23.80 38.78 20.11
C THR A 222 24.32 37.36 20.29
N ASN A 223 25.64 37.28 20.48
CA ASN A 223 26.40 36.19 21.08
C ASN A 223 26.83 35.04 20.15
N GLU A 224 28.10 35.16 19.74
CA GLU A 224 28.97 34.04 19.39
C GLU A 224 29.25 33.26 20.67
N ASN A 225 28.74 32.03 20.75
CA ASN A 225 29.22 30.88 21.52
C ASN A 225 28.06 29.88 21.50
N ASP A 226 28.24 28.75 20.81
CA ASP A 226 27.64 27.45 21.14
C ASP A 226 28.08 26.47 20.06
N ASP A 227 29.16 25.77 20.41
CA ASP A 227 29.58 24.48 19.84
C ASP A 227 28.48 23.42 20.06
N ASP A 228 28.48 22.40 19.20
CA ASP A 228 27.79 21.12 19.36
C ASP A 228 26.25 21.08 19.22
N ASN A 229 25.74 21.49 18.07
CA ASN A 229 24.54 20.81 17.54
C ASN A 229 24.98 19.47 16.94
N GLU A 230 25.04 18.44 17.79
CA GLU A 230 25.28 17.05 17.41
C GLU A 230 24.28 16.65 16.31
N LEU A 231 24.76 16.64 15.06
CA LEU A 231 23.99 16.24 13.90
C LEU A 231 23.65 14.76 14.04
N LYS A 232 22.42 14.45 14.46
CA LYS A 232 21.89 13.09 14.35
C LYS A 232 22.00 12.68 12.88
N GLU A 233 22.60 11.52 12.61
CA GLU A 233 22.61 10.97 11.26
C GLU A 233 21.17 10.87 10.75
N PRO A 234 20.88 11.26 9.49
CA PRO A 234 19.54 11.14 8.96
C PRO A 234 19.15 9.66 8.98
N SER A 235 17.97 9.37 9.54
CA SER A 235 17.42 8.02 9.49
C SER A 235 17.33 7.54 8.04
N THR A 236 17.61 6.27 7.81
CA THR A 236 17.42 5.67 6.49
C THR A 236 15.93 5.78 6.09
N PRO A 237 15.63 6.11 4.82
CA PRO A 237 14.25 6.11 4.34
C PRO A 237 13.65 4.72 4.50
N ILE A 238 12.37 4.68 4.90
CA ILE A 238 11.61 3.43 5.01
C ILE A 238 11.42 2.83 3.61
N CYS A 239 11.16 3.65 2.59
CA CYS A 239 11.09 3.21 1.20
C CYS A 239 12.49 3.21 0.58
N GLN A 240 13.07 2.03 0.37
CA GLN A 240 14.44 1.87 -0.14
C GLN A 240 14.51 1.45 -1.60
N THR A 241 13.40 0.97 -2.16
CA THR A 241 13.32 0.42 -3.52
C THR A 241 12.39 1.24 -4.41
N SER A 242 12.59 1.15 -5.72
CA SER A 242 11.73 1.86 -6.69
C SER A 242 10.24 1.50 -6.54
N ILE A 243 9.95 0.25 -6.17
CA ILE A 243 8.59 -0.24 -6.00
C ILE A 243 7.88 0.35 -4.77
N THR A 244 8.59 0.52 -3.64
CA THR A 244 8.04 1.11 -2.41
C THR A 244 7.97 2.63 -2.52
N ILE A 245 8.96 3.25 -3.16
CA ILE A 245 8.96 4.70 -3.48
C ILE A 245 7.76 5.06 -4.35
N SER A 246 7.50 4.30 -5.43
CA SER A 246 6.35 4.54 -6.30
C SER A 246 5.02 4.40 -5.55
N ALA A 247 4.87 3.38 -4.71
CA ALA A 247 3.66 3.18 -3.92
C ALA A 247 3.42 4.32 -2.91
N ALA A 248 4.48 4.84 -2.29
CA ALA A 248 4.39 5.99 -1.40
C ALA A 248 3.99 7.28 -2.14
N PHE A 249 4.49 7.48 -3.36
CA PHE A 249 4.03 8.59 -4.21
C PHE A 249 2.57 8.45 -4.63
N ASP A 250 2.14 7.26 -5.03
CA ASP A 250 0.73 7.01 -5.37
C ASP A 250 -0.19 7.30 -4.17
N LEU A 251 0.26 6.99 -2.96
CA LEU A 251 -0.44 7.31 -1.72
C LEU A 251 -0.54 8.83 -1.47
N LEU A 252 0.53 9.59 -1.72
CA LEU A 252 0.49 11.06 -1.65
C LEU A 252 -0.47 11.64 -2.70
N VAL A 253 -0.47 11.10 -3.91
CA VAL A 253 -1.37 11.53 -4.99
C VAL A 253 -2.82 11.31 -4.57
N ILE A 254 -3.20 10.14 -4.04
CA ILE A 254 -4.59 9.89 -3.66
C ILE A 254 -5.06 10.76 -2.48
N LEU A 255 -4.16 11.07 -1.55
CA LEU A 255 -4.42 12.00 -0.44
C LEU A 255 -4.68 13.43 -0.93
N GLY A 256 -3.97 13.89 -1.96
CA GLY A 256 -4.20 15.19 -2.59
C GLY A 256 -5.40 15.22 -3.55
N THR A 257 -5.76 14.06 -4.12
CA THR A 257 -6.84 13.96 -5.11
C THR A 257 -8.20 14.26 -4.48
N TYR A 258 -8.87 15.29 -5.00
CA TYR A 258 -10.11 15.86 -4.45
C TYR A 258 -9.98 16.43 -3.03
N CYS A 259 -8.78 16.75 -2.56
CA CYS A 259 -8.54 17.44 -1.27
C CYS A 259 -7.51 18.56 -1.44
N ILE A 260 -8.00 19.80 -1.61
CA ILE A 260 -7.16 20.97 -1.89
C ILE A 260 -6.21 21.28 -0.72
N ASP A 261 -6.66 21.11 0.52
CA ASP A 261 -5.83 21.39 1.70
C ASP A 261 -4.63 20.44 1.77
N ASN A 262 -4.85 19.15 1.51
CA ASN A 262 -3.77 18.16 1.41
C ASN A 262 -2.82 18.49 0.26
N LEU A 263 -3.35 18.86 -0.91
CA LEU A 263 -2.51 19.22 -2.06
C LEU A 263 -1.63 20.44 -1.76
N LYS A 264 -2.17 21.48 -1.12
CA LYS A 264 -1.41 22.65 -0.66
C LYS A 264 -0.32 22.25 0.33
N LEU A 265 -0.61 21.33 1.24
CA LEU A 265 0.35 20.85 2.22
C LEU A 265 1.50 20.09 1.53
N ILE A 266 1.18 19.18 0.60
CA ILE A 266 2.17 18.42 -0.19
C ILE A 266 3.06 19.39 -0.99
N ASP A 267 2.46 20.34 -1.72
CA ASP A 267 3.19 21.35 -2.49
C ASP A 267 4.13 22.18 -1.62
N LYS A 268 3.64 22.61 -0.44
CA LYS A 268 4.45 23.34 0.53
C LYS A 268 5.65 22.51 1.00
N TYR A 269 5.45 21.26 1.41
CA TYR A 269 6.55 20.40 1.87
C TYR A 269 7.60 20.19 0.78
N ILE A 270 7.20 19.86 -0.44
CA ILE A 270 8.13 19.65 -1.57
C ILE A 270 8.87 20.95 -1.89
N THR A 271 8.16 22.09 -1.92
CA THR A 271 8.77 23.41 -2.16
C THR A 271 9.79 23.77 -1.09
N ASP A 272 9.44 23.57 0.18
CA ASP A 272 10.30 23.87 1.31
C ASP A 272 11.55 22.98 1.31
N LEU A 273 11.42 21.69 1.03
CA LEU A 273 12.53 20.74 0.97
C LEU A 273 13.53 21.05 -0.15
N PHE A 274 13.05 21.35 -1.37
CA PHE A 274 13.90 21.40 -2.56
C PHE A 274 14.17 22.83 -3.09
N TYR A 275 13.35 23.82 -2.75
CA TYR A 275 13.38 25.15 -3.38
C TYR A 275 13.54 26.33 -2.41
N SER A 276 13.49 26.11 -1.09
CA SER A 276 13.64 27.17 -0.06
C SER A 276 14.97 27.94 -0.12
N GLY A 277 16.00 27.43 -0.80
CA GLY A 277 17.30 28.09 -0.96
C GLY A 277 17.41 29.08 -2.14
N LYS A 278 16.46 29.13 -3.08
CA LYS A 278 16.59 29.90 -4.33
C LYS A 278 16.07 31.34 -4.28
N LYS A 279 15.34 31.75 -3.23
CA LYS A 279 14.73 33.10 -3.13
C LYS A 279 15.72 34.26 -2.88
N LYS A 280 17.04 34.03 -2.92
CA LYS A 280 18.06 35.10 -2.76
C LYS A 280 18.85 35.47 -4.03
N ALA A 281 18.54 34.88 -5.19
CA ALA A 281 19.30 35.15 -6.43
C ALA A 281 18.59 36.06 -7.46
N GLU A 282 17.38 36.54 -7.17
CA GLU A 282 16.67 37.51 -8.02
C GLU A 282 16.70 38.89 -7.35
N GLY A 283 17.87 39.52 -7.37
CA GLY A 283 18.08 40.84 -6.75
C GLY A 283 19.27 41.64 -7.28
N ASN A 284 20.01 41.14 -8.27
CA ASN A 284 21.00 41.93 -8.99
C ASN A 284 20.53 42.11 -10.43
N PHE A 285 19.58 43.02 -10.63
CA PHE A 285 19.43 43.71 -11.91
C PHE A 285 20.72 44.51 -12.14
N ILE A 286 21.65 43.93 -12.89
CA ILE A 286 22.70 44.71 -13.54
C ILE A 286 22.00 45.42 -14.70
N GLN A 287 21.66 46.69 -14.50
CA GLN A 287 21.42 47.62 -15.60
C GLN A 287 22.69 47.64 -16.45
N ILE A 288 22.60 47.12 -17.67
CA ILE A 288 23.61 47.34 -18.69
C ILE A 288 23.10 48.50 -19.55
N ASN A 289 23.72 49.66 -19.37
CA ASN A 289 23.73 50.74 -20.36
C ASN A 289 24.60 50.32 -21.56
#